data_AF-A0A920QHS4-F1
#
_entry.id   AF-A0A920QHS4-F1
#
_cell.length_a   1.000
_cell.length_b   1.000
_cell.length_c   1.000
_cell.angle_alpha   90.00
_cell.angle_beta   90.00
_cell.angle_gamma   90.00
#
_symmetry.space_group_name_H-M   'P 1'
#
loop_
_entity.id
_entity.type
_entity.pdbx_description
1 polymer ?
#
loop_
_entity_poly.entity_id
_entity_poly.type
_entity_poly.pdbx_seq_one_letter_code
_entity_poly.pdbx_strand_id
1 'polypeptide(L)'
;MKAQIHAGGRGKGGGVKVSKGIEAVRKNAEAILGMQLITHQTGPDGQKGFKKLLIEEGMDISKELYCSVLVDRGKQRIVILASTEGGMDIEEVAQILRIKY
;
A
#
# COMPACT_ATOMS: atom_id res chain seq x y z
N MET A 1 5.14 10.72 -1.78
CA MET A 1 6.33 9.88 -1.52
C MET A 1 5.94 8.59 -0.83
N LYS A 2 6.57 7.47 -1.21
CA LYS A 2 6.17 6.12 -0.79
C LYS A 2 7.41 5.26 -0.52
N ALA A 3 7.53 4.71 0.69
CA ALA A 3 8.56 3.73 1.04
C ALA A 3 8.48 2.50 0.13
N GLN A 4 9.61 2.07 -0.43
CA GLN A 4 9.66 0.88 -1.29
C GLN A 4 10.24 -0.29 -0.50
N ILE A 5 9.33 -1.11 0.04
CA ILE A 5 9.61 -2.34 0.77
C ILE A 5 8.67 -3.44 0.31
N HIS A 6 9.01 -4.70 0.58
CA HIS A 6 8.15 -5.85 0.26
C HIS A 6 7.07 -6.03 1.34
N ALA A 7 6.19 -5.03 1.48
CA ALA A 7 5.05 -5.05 2.39
C ALA A 7 3.94 -4.10 1.93
N GLY A 8 2.70 -4.51 2.16
CA GLY A 8 1.48 -3.70 2.14
C GLY A 8 1.34 -2.84 3.40
N GLY A 9 0.20 -2.14 3.54
CA GLY A 9 -0.08 -1.31 4.73
C GLY A 9 0.83 -0.09 4.95
N ARG A 10 1.71 0.23 3.99
CA ARG A 10 2.70 1.32 4.10
C ARG A 10 2.09 2.68 4.41
N GLY A 11 0.90 2.98 3.87
CA GLY A 11 0.22 4.24 4.15
C GLY A 11 -0.15 4.39 5.63
N LYS A 12 -0.76 3.33 6.18
CA LYS A 12 -1.11 3.25 7.61
C LYS A 12 0.12 3.27 8.52
N GLY A 13 1.19 2.60 8.10
CA GLY A 13 2.48 2.62 8.80
C GLY A 13 3.25 3.94 8.71
N GLY A 14 2.72 4.97 8.04
CA GLY A 14 3.38 6.26 7.88
C GLY A 14 4.47 6.31 6.81
N GLY A 15 4.67 5.22 6.07
CA GLY A 15 5.59 5.12 4.94
C GLY A 15 5.08 5.75 3.64
N VAL A 16 3.88 6.35 3.64
CA VAL A 16 3.36 7.16 2.52
C VAL A 16 3.00 8.55 3.03
N LYS A 17 3.51 9.59 2.36
CA LYS A 17 3.24 11.00 2.69
C LYS A 17 2.99 11.80 1.42
N VAL A 18 1.96 12.64 1.46
CA VAL A 18 1.78 13.74 0.50
C VAL A 18 2.64 14.91 0.97
N SER A 19 3.43 15.48 0.05
CA SER A 19 4.31 16.62 0.32
C SER A 19 4.00 17.73 -0.67
N LYS A 20 3.91 18.97 -0.19
CA LYS A 20 3.72 20.16 -1.01
C LYS A 20 5.02 20.97 -1.04
N GLY A 21 5.66 21.06 -2.20
CA GLY A 21 6.93 21.74 -2.38
C GLY A 21 8.16 20.92 -1.97
N ILE A 22 9.32 21.35 -2.46
CA ILE A 22 10.59 20.62 -2.35
C ILE A 22 11.08 20.46 -0.90
N GLU A 23 10.85 21.46 -0.05
CA GLU A 23 11.27 21.40 1.36
C GLU A 23 10.48 20.33 2.13
N ALA A 24 9.16 20.25 1.89
CA ALA A 24 8.34 19.19 2.48
C ALA A 24 8.71 17.80 1.93
N VAL A 25 9.19 17.71 0.68
CA VAL A 25 9.72 16.48 0.10
C VAL A 25 10.99 16.05 0.85
N ARG A 26 11.98 16.94 1.03
CA ARG A 26 13.21 16.59 1.75
C ARG A 26 12.94 16.13 3.17
N LYS A 27 12.18 16.93 3.94
CA LYS A 27 11.84 16.63 5.34
C LYS A 27 11.14 15.27 5.49
N ASN A 28 10.10 15.02 4.67
CA ASN A 28 9.36 13.77 4.77
C ASN A 28 10.19 12.57 4.24
N ALA A 29 11.10 12.78 3.28
CA ALA A 29 11.99 11.74 2.78
C ALA A 29 12.97 11.27 3.87
N GLU A 30 13.62 12.21 4.58
CA GLU A 30 14.50 11.92 5.71
C GLU A 30 13.76 11.18 6.83
N ALA A 31 12.55 11.66 7.17
CA ALA A 31 11.71 11.03 8.19
C ALA A 31 11.34 9.59 7.82
N ILE A 32 10.93 9.33 6.56
CA ILE A 32 10.55 7.99 6.13
C ILE A 32 11.78 7.08 6.08
N LEU A 33 12.90 7.51 5.50
CA LEU A 33 14.12 6.67 5.40
C LEU A 33 14.73 6.31 6.76
N GLY A 34 14.57 7.19 7.76
CA GLY A 34 15.06 6.97 9.12
C GLY A 34 14.17 6.11 10.01
N MET A 35 12.94 5.80 9.60
CA MET A 35 11.96 5.15 10.47
C MET A 35 12.13 3.62 10.55
N GLN A 36 11.52 3.05 11.58
CA GLN A 36 11.16 1.64 11.62
C GLN A 36 9.71 1.52 11.15
N LEU A 37 9.52 1.05 9.92
CA LEU A 37 8.21 0.99 9.30
C LEU A 37 7.47 -0.26 9.78
N ILE A 38 6.50 -0.06 10.65
CA ILE A 38 5.62 -1.10 11.18
C ILE A 38 4.32 -1.11 10.37
N THR A 39 3.96 -2.28 9.87
CA THR A 39 2.73 -2.59 9.14
C THR A 39 2.21 -3.93 9.62
N HIS A 40 0.97 -4.28 9.27
CA HIS A 40 0.43 -5.62 9.55
C HIS A 40 1.31 -6.76 9.00
N GLN A 41 2.00 -6.54 7.87
CA GLN A 41 2.82 -7.55 7.20
C GLN A 41 4.27 -7.62 7.69
N THR A 42 4.81 -6.53 8.24
CA THR A 42 6.19 -6.51 8.79
C THR A 42 6.24 -6.96 10.25
N GLY A 43 5.08 -7.07 10.92
CA GLY A 43 5.01 -7.43 12.33
C GLY A 43 5.55 -6.35 13.29
N PRO A 44 5.64 -6.66 14.59
CA PRO A 44 6.04 -5.70 15.63
C PRO A 44 7.49 -5.22 15.48
N ASP A 45 8.37 -6.06 14.91
CA ASP A 45 9.76 -5.69 14.66
C ASP A 45 9.91 -4.70 13.49
N GLY A 46 8.88 -4.55 12.66
CA GLY A 46 8.87 -3.63 11.53
C GLY A 46 9.97 -3.90 10.51
N GLN A 47 10.16 -2.96 9.60
CA GLN A 47 11.30 -2.95 8.69
C GLN A 47 12.08 -1.63 8.80
N LYS A 48 13.40 -1.73 8.97
CA LYS A 48 14.30 -0.58 9.07
C LYS A 48 15.39 -0.65 8.00
N GLY A 49 16.00 0.49 7.68
CA GLY A 49 17.20 0.55 6.83
C GLY A 49 16.92 0.36 5.34
N PHE A 50 15.66 0.49 4.91
CA PHE A 50 15.32 0.54 3.48
C PHE A 50 15.83 1.86 2.88
N LYS A 51 16.27 1.80 1.62
CA LYS A 51 17.02 2.91 0.97
C LYS A 51 16.31 3.52 -0.23
N LYS A 52 15.07 3.12 -0.48
CA LYS A 52 14.32 3.51 -1.70
C LYS A 52 13.00 4.17 -1.33
N LEU A 53 12.79 5.35 -1.89
CA LEU A 53 11.52 6.05 -1.93
C LEU A 53 11.08 6.17 -3.39
N LEU A 54 9.79 6.02 -3.63
CA LEU A 54 9.15 6.41 -4.88
C LEU A 54 8.47 7.76 -4.68
N ILE A 55 8.76 8.70 -5.57
CA ILE A 55 8.14 10.02 -5.61
C ILE A 55 7.30 10.08 -6.87
N GLU A 56 6.05 10.49 -6.71
CA GLU A 56 5.07 10.62 -7.78
C GLU A 56 4.37 11.97 -7.60
N GLU A 57 3.87 12.51 -8.70
CA GLU A 57 3.02 13.69 -8.69
C GLU A 57 1.76 13.44 -7.85
N GLY A 58 1.33 14.46 -7.10
CA GLY A 58 0.06 14.39 -6.38
C GLY A 58 -1.09 14.44 -7.38
N MET A 59 -2.09 13.57 -7.20
CA MET A 59 -3.26 13.54 -8.06
C MET A 59 -4.52 13.87 -7.25
N ASP A 60 -5.42 14.62 -7.87
CA ASP A 60 -6.79 14.76 -7.38
C ASP A 60 -7.58 13.52 -7.81
N ILE A 61 -7.87 12.66 -6.83
CA ILE A 61 -8.49 11.36 -7.09
C ILE A 61 -10.01 11.50 -7.00
N SER A 62 -10.70 11.35 -8.13
CA SER A 62 -12.17 11.37 -8.17
C SER A 62 -12.81 10.05 -7.71
N LYS A 63 -12.12 8.93 -7.92
CA LYS A 63 -12.56 7.59 -7.52
C LYS A 63 -11.37 6.67 -7.29
N GLU A 64 -11.42 5.91 -6.20
CA GLU A 64 -10.48 4.81 -5.94
C GLU A 64 -11.18 3.47 -6.18
N LEU A 65 -10.55 2.57 -6.93
CA LEU A 65 -11.06 1.24 -7.23
C LEU A 65 -10.06 0.19 -6.74
N TYR A 66 -10.55 -0.98 -6.38
CA TYR A 66 -9.71 -2.14 -6.10
C TYR A 66 -9.80 -3.14 -7.25
N CYS A 67 -8.65 -3.67 -7.67
CA CYS A 67 -8.56 -4.79 -8.60
C CYS A 67 -7.36 -5.66 -8.24
N SER A 68 -7.56 -6.97 -8.14
CA SER A 68 -6.48 -7.95 -8.03
C SER A 68 -6.70 -9.12 -8.97
N VAL A 69 -5.59 -9.73 -9.35
CA VAL A 69 -5.53 -10.89 -10.23
C VAL A 69 -4.72 -11.96 -9.54
N LEU A 70 -5.32 -13.11 -9.32
CA LEU A 70 -4.74 -14.23 -8.59
C LEU A 70 -4.78 -15.49 -9.44
N VAL A 71 -3.80 -16.38 -9.24
CA VAL A 71 -3.83 -17.73 -9.83
C VAL A 71 -4.52 -18.67 -8.85
N ASP A 72 -5.69 -19.18 -9.22
CA ASP A 72 -6.33 -20.27 -8.51
C ASP A 72 -5.74 -21.60 -9.00
N ARG A 73 -4.90 -22.20 -8.16
CA ARG A 73 -4.23 -23.46 -8.47
C ARG A 73 -5.18 -24.65 -8.50
N GLY A 74 -6.25 -24.64 -7.69
CA GLY A 74 -7.24 -25.73 -7.67
C GLY A 74 -8.07 -25.77 -8.94
N LYS A 75 -8.37 -24.59 -9.51
CA LYS A 75 -9.09 -24.47 -10.78
C LYS A 75 -8.21 -24.35 -12.01
N GLN A 76 -6.90 -24.20 -11.83
CA GLN A 76 -5.93 -23.91 -12.90
C GLN A 76 -6.34 -22.71 -13.76
N ARG A 77 -6.89 -21.67 -13.11
CA ARG A 77 -7.45 -20.48 -13.78
C ARG A 77 -7.04 -19.21 -13.07
N ILE A 78 -7.17 -18.10 -13.80
CA ILE A 78 -7.04 -16.77 -13.22
C ILE A 78 -8.36 -16.37 -12.57
N VAL A 79 -8.29 -15.81 -11.36
CA VAL A 79 -9.40 -15.20 -10.64
C VAL A 79 -9.14 -13.71 -10.52
N ILE A 80 -10.17 -12.90 -10.79
CA ILE A 80 -10.12 -11.45 -10.67
C ILE A 80 -11.05 -11.04 -9.54
N LEU A 81 -10.56 -10.20 -8.63
CA LEU A 81 -11.36 -9.55 -7.60
C LEU A 81 -11.39 -8.07 -7.93
N ALA A 82 -12.58 -7.47 -8.00
CA ALA A 82 -12.74 -6.05 -8.25
C ALA A 82 -13.78 -5.45 -7.30
N SER A 83 -13.57 -4.20 -6.88
CA SER A 83 -14.49 -3.46 -6.03
C SER A 83 -14.49 -1.97 -6.37
N THR A 84 -15.64 -1.32 -6.20
CA THR A 84 -15.75 0.14 -6.23
C THR A 84 -15.18 0.81 -4.99
N GLU A 85 -14.94 0.04 -3.93
CA GLU A 85 -14.40 0.49 -2.64
C GLU A 85 -12.88 0.32 -2.62
N GLY A 86 -12.17 1.13 -3.41
CA GLY A 86 -10.70 1.19 -3.36
C GLY A 86 -10.19 1.97 -2.14
N GLY A 87 -8.88 1.89 -1.86
CA GLY A 87 -8.24 2.67 -0.79
C GLY A 87 -8.55 2.23 0.65
N MET A 88 -9.53 1.36 0.83
CA MET A 88 -9.94 0.78 2.12
C MET A 88 -9.09 -0.44 2.51
N ASP A 89 -9.26 -0.92 3.75
CA ASP A 89 -8.72 -2.21 4.19
C ASP A 89 -9.38 -3.35 3.43
N ILE A 90 -8.75 -3.72 2.32
CA ILE A 90 -9.26 -4.78 1.47
C ILE A 90 -9.31 -6.12 2.22
N GLU A 91 -8.48 -6.30 3.24
CA GLU A 91 -8.48 -7.49 4.10
C GLU A 91 -9.83 -7.68 4.81
N GLU A 92 -10.50 -6.60 5.22
CA GLU A 92 -11.84 -6.65 5.81
C GLU A 92 -12.90 -6.89 4.72
N VAL A 93 -12.75 -6.19 3.58
CA VAL A 93 -13.67 -6.31 2.43
C VAL A 93 -13.63 -7.73 1.84
N ALA A 94 -12.48 -8.40 1.83
CA ALA A 94 -12.31 -9.76 1.33
C ALA A 94 -13.08 -10.80 2.16
N GLN A 95 -13.33 -10.54 3.45
CA GLN A 95 -14.18 -11.41 4.28
C GLN A 95 -15.67 -11.25 3.94
N ILE A 96 -16.08 -10.03 3.56
CA ILE A 96 -17.47 -9.70 3.20
C ILE A 96 -17.79 -10.15 1.77
N LEU A 97 -16.84 -9.96 0.85
CA LEU A 97 -16.93 -10.47 -0.51
C LEU A 97 -16.88 -11.99 -0.43
N ARG A 98 -18.06 -12.63 -0.39
CA ARG A 98 -18.21 -14.04 -0.71
C ARG A 98 -17.68 -14.25 -2.12
N ILE A 99 -16.39 -14.54 -2.24
CA ILE A 99 -15.76 -15.00 -3.47
C ILE A 99 -16.45 -16.33 -3.79
N LYS A 100 -17.54 -16.24 -4.55
CA LYS A 100 -18.19 -17.41 -5.13
C LYS A 100 -17.28 -17.90 -6.25
N TYR A 101 -16.57 -18.97 -5.93
CA TYR A 101 -15.91 -19.85 -6.87
C TYR A 101 -16.96 -20.59 -7.71
#